data_AF-B0YC62-F1
#
_entry.id   AF-B0YC62-F1
#
_cell.length_a   1.000
_cell.length_b   1.000
_cell.length_c   1.000
_cell.angle_alpha   90.00
_cell.angle_beta   90.00
_cell.angle_gamma   90.00
#
_symmetry.space_group_name_H-M   'P 1'
#
loop_
_entity.id
_entity.type
_entity.pdbx_description
1 polymer ?
#
loop_
_entity_poly.entity_id
_entity_poly.type
_entity_poly.pdbx_seq_one_letter_code
_entity_poly.pdbx_strand_id
1 'polypeptide(L)'
;MSDRTNFQVPPPSYHASQAAWHPEQNDSGRVEPAPPPYHNWQELVPDTTTLPPPPVTGYFCSNAGNASRDDAERAHEFCDRVPLHPPAKPSAAVYGCVQRYDLRPVQPSEFHGSLTVTHPGRWKGSTRNGNGDCIITTSLPLYFPVNDSPYFTEKSKTIYFEVKLLGLRAGPGTGTADSSGLSIGFVAQPYPSWRSPGWERGSLAVFSDDGCRFVNDSWGGKQFTDAFNVNDTVGLGMVFRLPEHLSGAPGTACKRLQVDVFFTRNGQREGDWNLHEEIDQEAGGVEGLEGNYDLYGAIGLFGGVDFEVCFHPAGWLWKPSDGS
;
A
#
# COMPACT_ATOMS: atom_id res chain seq x y z
N MET A 1 50.16 4.90 35.75
CA MET A 1 51.12 4.46 34.72
C MET A 1 50.60 3.15 34.16
N SER A 2 50.26 2.93 32.90
CA SER A 2 50.19 3.78 31.70
C SER A 2 49.30 3.05 30.68
N ASP A 3 48.24 3.72 30.25
CA ASP A 3 47.61 3.90 28.93
C ASP A 3 47.97 3.01 27.68
N ARG A 4 46.92 2.81 26.84
CA ARG A 4 46.87 2.60 25.35
C ARG A 4 47.07 1.19 24.75
N THR A 5 46.43 0.71 23.66
CA THR A 5 45.43 1.20 22.67
C THR A 5 45.03 0.04 21.72
N ASN A 6 43.83 0.14 21.15
CA ASN A 6 43.28 -0.44 19.91
C ASN A 6 44.25 -1.11 18.90
N PHE A 7 43.85 -2.29 18.41
CA PHE A 7 44.24 -2.82 17.09
C PHE A 7 43.02 -2.90 16.18
N GLN A 8 43.06 -2.14 15.09
CA GLN A 8 42.12 -2.17 13.97
C GLN A 8 42.91 -2.71 12.77
N VAL A 9 42.51 -3.87 12.22
CA VAL A 9 43.09 -4.45 11.00
C VAL A 9 42.02 -4.42 9.90
N PRO A 10 42.31 -3.87 8.70
CA PRO A 10 41.34 -3.85 7.61
C PRO A 10 41.24 -5.24 6.92
N PRO A 11 40.09 -5.58 6.31
CA PRO A 11 39.93 -6.85 5.59
C PRO A 11 40.72 -6.86 4.27
N PRO A 12 41.19 -8.04 3.81
CA PRO A 12 42.03 -8.16 2.60
C PRO A 12 41.22 -8.03 1.30
N SER A 13 41.86 -7.47 0.28
CA SER A 13 41.35 -7.26 -1.07
C SER A 13 41.28 -8.56 -1.88
N TYR A 14 40.17 -8.75 -2.60
CA TYR A 14 39.94 -9.84 -3.56
C TYR A 14 40.72 -9.57 -4.86
N HIS A 15 42.00 -9.91 -4.90
CA HIS A 15 42.69 -10.19 -6.15
C HIS A 15 43.71 -11.31 -5.91
N ALA A 16 43.82 -12.19 -6.90
CA ALA A 16 44.73 -13.34 -6.99
C ALA A 16 44.29 -14.63 -6.30
N SER A 17 43.29 -15.29 -6.89
CA SER A 17 43.25 -16.77 -6.95
C SER A 17 43.44 -17.23 -8.41
N GLN A 18 44.65 -17.00 -8.94
CA GLN A 18 45.18 -17.76 -10.07
C GLN A 18 46.55 -18.30 -9.68
N ALA A 19 46.60 -19.62 -9.48
CA ALA A 19 47.74 -20.53 -9.43
C ALA A 19 47.44 -21.61 -8.37
N ALA A 20 47.66 -22.90 -8.55
CA ALA A 20 48.08 -23.71 -9.68
C ALA A 20 47.69 -25.14 -9.30
N TRP A 21 47.05 -25.89 -10.19
CA TRP A 21 46.87 -27.32 -9.98
C TRP A 21 47.88 -28.07 -10.87
N HIS A 22 48.84 -28.72 -10.21
CA HIS A 22 49.76 -29.68 -10.82
C HIS A 22 49.00 -31.00 -11.10
N PRO A 23 49.22 -31.68 -12.23
CA PRO A 23 48.58 -32.96 -12.50
C PRO A 23 49.42 -34.13 -11.95
N GLU A 24 48.83 -34.93 -11.06
CA GLU A 24 49.31 -36.28 -10.79
C GLU A 24 48.86 -37.21 -11.92
N GLN A 25 49.81 -37.99 -12.44
CA GLN A 25 49.65 -38.93 -13.54
C GLN A 25 48.82 -40.13 -13.08
N ASN A 26 47.78 -40.48 -13.85
CA ASN A 26 47.06 -41.73 -13.68
C ASN A 26 47.40 -42.68 -14.84
N ASP A 27 47.93 -43.86 -14.51
CA ASP A 27 48.22 -44.94 -15.45
C ASP A 27 46.93 -45.70 -15.77
N SER A 28 46.31 -45.39 -16.91
CA SER A 28 45.50 -46.32 -17.72
C SER A 28 44.96 -45.58 -18.94
N GLY A 29 45.42 -46.00 -20.12
CA GLY A 29 45.13 -45.33 -21.39
C GLY A 29 43.65 -45.26 -21.75
N ARG A 30 43.11 -44.04 -21.77
CA ARG A 30 41.97 -43.60 -22.60
C ARG A 30 42.18 -42.14 -23.00
N VAL A 31 42.12 -41.87 -24.31
CA VAL A 31 42.19 -40.51 -24.87
C VAL A 31 40.78 -39.89 -24.78
N GLU A 32 40.60 -38.93 -23.88
CA GLU A 32 39.40 -38.07 -23.81
C GLU A 32 39.44 -37.03 -24.95
N PRO A 33 38.36 -36.82 -25.72
CA PRO A 33 38.31 -35.76 -26.73
C PRO A 33 38.21 -34.38 -26.07
N ALA A 34 38.92 -33.39 -26.62
CA ALA A 34 38.92 -32.02 -26.13
C ALA A 34 37.51 -31.40 -26.14
N PRO A 35 37.13 -30.61 -25.10
CA PRO A 35 35.82 -29.97 -25.06
C PRO A 35 35.67 -28.94 -26.19
N PRO A 36 34.44 -28.76 -26.73
CA PRO A 36 34.19 -27.80 -27.80
C PRO A 36 34.46 -26.36 -27.33
N PRO A 37 34.82 -25.44 -28.24
CA PRO A 37 35.16 -24.07 -27.88
C PRO A 37 33.97 -23.37 -27.22
N TYR A 38 34.22 -22.80 -26.04
CA TYR A 38 33.26 -22.04 -25.25
C TYR A 38 32.55 -21.00 -26.13
N HIS A 39 31.23 -21.11 -26.23
CA HIS A 39 30.41 -20.09 -26.88
C HIS A 39 30.44 -18.80 -26.05
N ASN A 40 30.78 -17.72 -26.72
CA ASN A 40 30.96 -16.38 -26.18
C ASN A 40 29.58 -15.77 -25.87
N TRP A 41 29.00 -16.12 -24.72
CA TRP A 41 27.66 -15.68 -24.29
C TRP A 41 27.55 -14.15 -24.09
N GLN A 42 28.68 -13.45 -24.05
CA GLN A 42 28.75 -12.00 -23.89
C GLN A 42 28.36 -11.22 -25.17
N GLU A 43 28.30 -11.85 -26.35
CA GLU A 43 27.89 -11.18 -27.60
C GLU A 43 26.37 -11.28 -27.88
N LEU A 44 25.59 -11.95 -27.02
CA LEU A 44 24.14 -12.16 -27.20
C LEU A 44 23.27 -11.29 -26.28
N VAL A 45 23.84 -10.36 -25.53
CA VAL A 45 23.06 -9.46 -24.66
C VAL A 45 22.67 -8.22 -25.47
N PRO A 46 21.37 -8.01 -25.80
CA PRO A 46 20.94 -6.78 -26.44
C PRO A 46 21.14 -5.59 -25.49
N ASP A 47 21.34 -4.40 -26.05
CA ASP A 47 21.44 -3.14 -25.33
C ASP A 47 20.23 -2.96 -24.39
N THR A 48 20.48 -3.11 -23.08
CA THR A 48 19.45 -3.12 -22.03
C THR A 48 18.85 -1.74 -21.75
N THR A 49 19.30 -0.70 -22.46
CA THR A 49 18.79 0.67 -22.34
C THR A 49 17.38 0.87 -22.91
N THR A 50 16.83 -0.14 -23.58
CA THR A 50 15.47 -0.13 -24.17
C THR A 50 14.44 -0.92 -23.36
N LEU A 51 14.85 -1.57 -22.26
CA LEU A 51 13.93 -2.33 -21.42
C LEU A 51 13.14 -1.37 -20.51
N PRO A 52 11.83 -1.58 -20.32
CA PRO A 52 11.08 -0.88 -19.29
C PRO A 52 11.73 -1.15 -17.92
N PRO A 53 11.60 -0.20 -16.96
CA PRO A 53 12.12 -0.42 -15.62
C PRO A 53 11.56 -1.74 -15.06
N PRO A 54 12.38 -2.51 -14.32
CA PRO A 54 11.92 -3.77 -13.76
C PRO A 54 10.71 -3.53 -12.84
N PRO A 55 9.73 -4.46 -12.81
CA PRO A 55 8.60 -4.36 -11.90
C PRO A 55 9.11 -4.23 -10.46
N VAL A 56 8.48 -3.35 -9.69
CA VAL A 56 8.79 -3.17 -8.26
C VAL A 56 8.36 -4.44 -7.53
N THR A 57 9.33 -5.23 -7.09
CA THR A 57 9.13 -6.49 -6.35
C THR A 57 8.57 -6.19 -4.96
N GLY A 58 7.47 -6.85 -4.58
CA GLY A 58 6.92 -6.77 -3.23
C GLY A 58 7.83 -7.40 -2.18
N TYR A 59 7.76 -6.93 -0.93
CA TYR A 59 8.50 -7.54 0.18
C TYR A 59 7.79 -8.80 0.69
N PHE A 60 8.55 -9.85 0.98
CA PHE A 60 8.01 -11.09 1.61
C PHE A 60 7.52 -10.87 3.05
N CYS A 61 8.04 -9.86 3.75
CA CYS A 61 7.63 -9.44 5.10
C CYS A 61 7.81 -7.92 5.24
N SER A 62 6.88 -7.19 5.87
CA SER A 62 7.14 -5.79 6.25
C SER A 62 8.17 -5.71 7.37
N ASN A 63 8.94 -4.62 7.43
CA ASN A 63 10.03 -4.46 8.39
C ASN A 63 9.51 -4.13 9.81
N ALA A 64 8.24 -3.76 9.96
CA ALA A 64 7.52 -3.64 11.21
C ALA A 64 5.98 -3.73 10.99
N GLY A 65 5.18 -4.06 12.01
CA GLY A 65 3.71 -3.95 11.92
C GLY A 65 2.92 -5.04 11.18
N ASN A 66 3.44 -6.27 11.03
CA ASN A 66 2.64 -7.38 10.51
C ASN A 66 1.60 -7.84 11.54
N ALA A 67 0.36 -8.06 11.12
CA ALA A 67 -0.59 -8.78 11.98
C ALA A 67 -0.12 -10.21 12.25
N SER A 68 -0.71 -10.86 13.25
CA SER A 68 -0.44 -12.27 13.50
C SER A 68 -0.82 -13.13 12.28
N ARG A 69 -0.09 -14.23 12.07
CA ARG A 69 -0.41 -15.20 11.01
C ARG A 69 -1.85 -15.72 11.14
N ASP A 70 -2.29 -15.95 12.38
CA ASP A 70 -3.64 -16.42 12.69
C ASP A 70 -4.71 -15.38 12.29
N ASP A 71 -4.44 -14.08 12.43
CA ASP A 71 -5.35 -13.02 11.99
C ASP A 71 -5.42 -12.88 10.48
N ALA A 72 -4.29 -13.08 9.78
CA ALA A 72 -4.26 -13.12 8.32
C ALA A 72 -5.05 -14.32 7.78
N GLU A 73 -4.88 -15.51 8.35
CA GLU A 73 -5.63 -16.71 7.97
C GLU A 73 -7.13 -16.54 8.21
N ARG A 74 -7.53 -16.04 9.39
CA ARG A 74 -8.93 -15.68 9.71
C ARG A 74 -9.50 -14.64 8.75
N ALA A 75 -8.69 -13.68 8.32
CA ALA A 75 -9.12 -12.64 7.39
C ALA A 75 -9.34 -13.20 5.99
N HIS A 76 -8.45 -14.07 5.49
CA HIS A 76 -8.64 -14.77 4.23
C HIS A 76 -9.91 -15.64 4.24
N GLU A 77 -10.12 -16.44 5.30
CA GLU A 77 -11.34 -17.24 5.46
C GLU A 77 -12.62 -16.38 5.48
N PHE A 78 -12.55 -15.22 6.12
CA PHE A 78 -13.66 -14.25 6.11
C PHE A 78 -13.93 -13.74 4.69
N CYS A 79 -12.87 -13.35 3.97
CA CYS A 79 -12.96 -12.81 2.62
C CYS A 79 -13.55 -13.81 1.63
N ASP A 80 -13.15 -15.08 1.72
CA ASP A 80 -13.64 -16.16 0.87
C ASP A 80 -15.13 -16.46 1.10
N ARG A 81 -15.59 -16.30 2.34
CA ARG A 81 -16.98 -16.62 2.73
C ARG A 81 -17.95 -15.47 2.56
N VAL A 82 -17.47 -14.23 2.58
CA VAL A 82 -18.32 -13.04 2.62
C VAL A 82 -17.96 -12.16 1.42
N PRO A 83 -18.70 -12.18 0.29
CA PRO A 83 -18.36 -11.36 -0.87
C PRO A 83 -18.56 -9.85 -0.60
N LEU A 84 -17.89 -9.01 -1.40
CA LEU A 84 -18.09 -7.56 -1.38
C LEU A 84 -19.55 -7.20 -1.69
N HIS A 85 -20.07 -6.16 -1.03
CA HIS A 85 -21.41 -5.66 -1.25
C HIS A 85 -21.51 -4.99 -2.61
N PRO A 86 -22.53 -5.32 -3.44
CA PRO A 86 -22.73 -4.60 -4.69
C PRO A 86 -23.04 -3.11 -4.41
N PRO A 87 -22.75 -2.21 -5.37
CA PRO A 87 -23.02 -0.77 -5.21
C PRO A 87 -24.46 -0.50 -4.80
N ALA A 88 -24.63 0.31 -3.76
CA ALA A 88 -25.94 0.76 -3.33
C ALA A 88 -26.29 2.11 -3.95
N LYS A 89 -27.53 2.29 -4.39
CA LYS A 89 -28.03 3.61 -4.77
C LYS A 89 -28.36 4.41 -3.49
N PRO A 90 -27.63 5.49 -3.17
CA PRO A 90 -27.94 6.29 -2.00
C PRO A 90 -29.25 7.06 -2.18
N SER A 91 -29.96 7.31 -1.08
CA SER A 91 -31.04 8.29 -1.08
C SER A 91 -30.48 9.71 -1.28
N ALA A 92 -31.31 10.65 -1.73
CA ALA A 92 -30.88 12.04 -1.90
C ALA A 92 -30.35 12.67 -0.60
N ALA A 93 -30.93 12.31 0.55
CA ALA A 93 -30.47 12.78 1.86
C ALA A 93 -29.07 12.24 2.20
N VAL A 94 -28.84 10.94 1.98
CA VAL A 94 -27.55 10.28 2.22
C VAL A 94 -26.47 10.85 1.31
N TYR A 95 -26.75 10.95 0.01
CA TYR A 95 -25.82 11.53 -0.95
C TYR A 95 -25.52 13.00 -0.64
N GLY A 96 -26.53 13.75 -0.18
CA GLY A 96 -26.35 15.13 0.29
C GLY A 96 -25.42 15.26 1.49
N CYS A 97 -25.38 14.28 2.41
CA CYS A 97 -24.40 14.28 3.51
C CYS A 97 -22.97 14.13 2.98
N VAL A 98 -22.77 13.22 2.01
CA VAL A 98 -21.47 12.98 1.38
C VAL A 98 -20.98 14.22 0.63
N GLN A 99 -21.88 14.89 -0.12
CA GLN A 99 -21.56 16.14 -0.82
C GLN A 99 -21.16 17.29 0.12
N ARG A 100 -21.63 17.27 1.36
CA ARG A 100 -21.24 18.23 2.42
C ARG A 100 -20.08 17.73 3.28
N TYR A 101 -19.47 16.60 2.92
CA TYR A 101 -18.42 15.94 3.69
C TYR A 101 -18.82 15.63 5.13
N ASP A 102 -20.11 15.45 5.43
CA ASP A 102 -20.60 15.01 6.75
C ASP A 102 -20.44 13.50 6.89
N LEU A 103 -19.18 13.08 6.89
CA LEU A 103 -18.75 11.71 7.09
C LEU A 103 -18.42 11.56 8.58
N ARG A 104 -18.96 10.52 9.23
CA ARG A 104 -18.68 10.18 10.64
C ARG A 104 -17.86 8.90 10.74
N PRO A 105 -17.03 8.71 11.78
CA PRO A 105 -16.29 7.48 11.95
C PRO A 105 -17.21 6.33 12.37
N VAL A 106 -16.89 5.13 11.90
CA VAL A 106 -17.42 3.87 12.42
C VAL A 106 -16.31 3.22 13.23
N GLN A 107 -16.57 3.02 14.52
CA GLN A 107 -15.61 2.44 15.45
C GLN A 107 -15.85 0.92 15.54
N PRO A 108 -14.83 0.07 15.28
CA PRO A 108 -14.92 -1.36 15.46
C PRO A 108 -14.78 -1.74 16.95
N SER A 109 -15.14 -2.98 17.29
CA SER A 109 -14.98 -3.52 18.66
C SER A 109 -13.53 -3.56 19.13
N GLU A 110 -12.59 -3.72 18.20
CA GLU A 110 -11.16 -3.87 18.40
C GLU A 110 -10.48 -2.53 18.68
N PHE A 111 -11.15 -1.41 18.42
CA PHE A 111 -10.64 -0.08 18.72
C PHE A 111 -10.76 0.20 20.22
N HIS A 112 -9.61 0.24 20.90
CA HIS A 112 -9.52 0.65 22.30
C HIS A 112 -8.88 2.03 22.40
N GLY A 113 -9.72 3.05 22.53
CA GLY A 113 -9.25 4.42 22.39
C GLY A 113 -10.29 5.49 22.68
N SER A 114 -10.01 6.71 22.22
CA SER A 114 -10.96 7.80 22.16
C SER A 114 -11.11 8.29 20.73
N LEU A 115 -12.33 8.64 20.33
CA LEU A 115 -12.62 9.12 18.98
C LEU A 115 -13.71 10.20 19.05
N THR A 116 -13.39 11.38 18.52
CA THR A 116 -14.24 12.57 18.64
C THR A 116 -14.37 13.23 17.28
N VAL A 117 -15.62 13.51 16.89
CA VAL A 117 -15.93 14.34 15.72
C VAL A 117 -15.79 15.81 16.12
N THR A 118 -14.86 16.54 15.49
CA THR A 118 -14.60 17.95 15.79
C THR A 118 -15.36 18.89 14.86
N HIS A 119 -15.65 18.44 13.63
CA HIS A 119 -16.43 19.13 12.61
C HIS A 119 -17.00 18.09 11.63
N PRO A 120 -18.07 18.38 10.85
CA PRO A 120 -18.40 17.58 9.67
C PRO A 120 -17.15 17.23 8.83
N GLY A 121 -16.87 15.93 8.69
CA GLY A 121 -15.74 15.41 7.94
C GLY A 121 -14.37 15.58 8.61
N ARG A 122 -14.32 15.94 9.90
CA ARG A 122 -13.06 16.02 10.66
C ARG A 122 -13.16 15.36 12.01
N TRP A 123 -12.24 14.46 12.29
CA TRP A 123 -12.23 13.69 13.53
C TRP A 123 -10.83 13.70 14.13
N LYS A 124 -10.78 13.48 15.44
CA LYS A 124 -9.55 13.31 16.21
C LYS A 124 -9.70 12.02 17.00
N GLY A 125 -8.63 11.22 17.08
CA GLY A 125 -8.65 10.01 17.87
C GLY A 125 -7.30 9.64 18.47
N SER A 126 -7.36 8.67 19.37
CA SER A 126 -6.20 8.01 19.94
C SER A 126 -6.49 6.56 20.30
N THR A 127 -5.53 5.65 20.10
CA THR A 127 -5.57 4.27 20.59
C THR A 127 -4.72 4.09 21.85
N ARG A 128 -5.02 3.08 22.66
CA ARG A 128 -4.20 2.73 23.83
C ARG A 128 -2.92 2.02 23.40
N ASN A 129 -1.92 2.03 24.27
CA ASN A 129 -0.72 1.20 24.11
C ASN A 129 -1.14 -0.28 24.02
N GLY A 130 -0.48 -1.06 23.16
CA GLY A 130 -0.82 -2.47 22.98
C GLY A 130 -2.16 -2.72 22.28
N ASN A 131 -2.78 -1.72 21.66
CA ASN A 131 -3.95 -1.94 20.82
C ASN A 131 -3.55 -2.86 19.65
N GLY A 132 -4.30 -3.94 19.42
CA GLY A 132 -4.10 -4.78 18.23
C GLY A 132 -4.46 -4.03 16.95
N ASP A 133 -4.38 -4.71 15.82
CA ASP A 133 -4.82 -4.16 14.55
C ASP A 133 -6.33 -3.86 14.56
N CYS A 134 -6.69 -2.67 14.09
CA CYS A 134 -8.09 -2.32 13.86
C CYS A 134 -8.23 -1.29 12.75
N ILE A 135 -9.45 -1.15 12.23
CA ILE A 135 -9.77 -0.19 11.16
C ILE A 135 -10.93 0.72 11.54
N ILE A 136 -10.74 2.02 11.36
CA ILE A 136 -11.83 3.00 11.40
C ILE A 136 -12.20 3.34 9.96
N THR A 137 -13.48 3.23 9.63
CA THR A 137 -14.00 3.63 8.33
C THR A 137 -14.92 4.84 8.44
N THR A 138 -15.17 5.47 7.30
CA THR A 138 -16.29 6.39 7.15
C THR A 138 -17.63 5.65 7.22
N SER A 139 -18.63 6.31 7.79
CA SER A 139 -20.01 5.79 7.87
C SER A 139 -20.73 5.78 6.52
N LEU A 140 -20.26 6.57 5.57
CA LEU A 140 -20.77 6.65 4.21
C LEU A 140 -19.61 6.58 3.22
N PRO A 141 -19.81 5.98 2.03
CA PRO A 141 -18.82 6.00 0.95
C PRO A 141 -18.42 7.42 0.54
N LEU A 142 -17.14 7.57 0.17
CA LEU A 142 -16.65 8.75 -0.55
C LEU A 142 -16.96 8.67 -2.05
N TYR A 143 -17.17 7.45 -2.55
CA TYR A 143 -17.48 7.17 -3.95
C TYR A 143 -18.64 6.18 -4.03
N PHE A 144 -19.72 6.58 -4.72
CA PHE A 144 -20.81 5.71 -5.10
C PHE A 144 -20.78 5.51 -6.63
N PRO A 145 -20.43 4.32 -7.16
CA PRO A 145 -20.40 4.08 -8.60
C PRO A 145 -21.69 4.49 -9.32
N VAL A 146 -22.84 4.30 -8.66
CA VAL A 146 -24.16 4.62 -9.21
C VAL A 146 -24.36 6.13 -9.47
N ASN A 147 -23.66 6.98 -8.72
CA ASN A 147 -23.81 8.44 -8.78
C ASN A 147 -22.56 9.15 -9.32
N ASP A 148 -21.38 8.60 -9.05
CA ASP A 148 -20.10 9.26 -9.24
C ASP A 148 -19.31 8.70 -10.44
N SER A 149 -19.70 7.54 -10.98
CA SER A 149 -18.91 6.89 -12.02
C SER A 149 -18.77 7.76 -13.27
N PRO A 150 -17.53 7.95 -13.79
CA PRO A 150 -17.29 8.64 -15.05
C PRO A 150 -18.08 8.07 -16.24
N TYR A 151 -18.50 6.80 -16.20
CA TYR A 151 -19.38 6.22 -17.23
C TYR A 151 -20.76 6.87 -17.31
N PHE A 152 -21.26 7.43 -16.21
CA PHE A 152 -22.56 8.10 -16.16
C PHE A 152 -22.42 9.62 -16.10
N THR A 153 -21.37 10.12 -15.46
CA THR A 153 -21.18 11.56 -15.25
C THR A 153 -20.38 12.22 -16.36
N GLU A 154 -19.68 11.43 -17.20
CA GLU A 154 -18.73 11.88 -18.22
C GLU A 154 -17.61 12.79 -17.66
N LYS A 155 -17.42 12.78 -16.34
CA LYS A 155 -16.45 13.60 -15.62
C LYS A 155 -15.55 12.70 -14.79
N SER A 156 -14.29 13.09 -14.68
CA SER A 156 -13.40 12.45 -13.72
C SER A 156 -13.93 12.67 -12.31
N LYS A 157 -13.72 11.68 -11.45
CA LYS A 157 -14.06 11.76 -10.03
C LYS A 157 -12.80 11.54 -9.21
N THR A 158 -12.59 12.41 -8.23
CA THR A 158 -11.52 12.25 -7.24
C THR A 158 -12.15 12.04 -5.86
N ILE A 159 -11.66 11.03 -5.14
CA ILE A 159 -11.84 10.89 -3.69
C ILE A 159 -10.50 11.09 -3.02
N TYR A 160 -10.47 11.83 -1.91
CA TYR A 160 -9.23 12.19 -1.22
C TYR A 160 -9.55 12.53 0.23
N PHE A 161 -8.61 12.25 1.13
CA PHE A 161 -8.63 12.73 2.51
C PHE A 161 -7.22 12.76 3.10
N GLU A 162 -7.05 13.49 4.20
CA GLU A 162 -5.78 13.63 4.91
C GLU A 162 -5.85 13.06 6.32
N VAL A 163 -4.72 12.53 6.79
CA VAL A 163 -4.48 12.10 8.15
C VAL A 163 -3.22 12.80 8.67
N LYS A 164 -3.32 13.41 9.85
CA LYS A 164 -2.18 13.94 10.58
C LYS A 164 -1.79 12.99 11.69
N LEU A 165 -0.53 12.54 11.67
CA LEU A 165 0.05 11.74 12.73
C LEU A 165 0.48 12.65 13.88
N LEU A 166 -0.13 12.54 15.05
CA LEU A 166 0.17 13.38 16.22
C LEU A 166 1.11 12.72 17.22
N GLY A 167 1.14 11.40 17.28
CA GLY A 167 1.97 10.68 18.26
C GLY A 167 1.98 9.17 18.02
N LEU A 168 3.12 8.57 18.33
CA LEU A 168 3.36 7.13 18.33
C LEU A 168 3.83 6.71 19.73
N ARG A 169 3.27 5.63 20.26
CA ARG A 169 3.51 5.09 21.60
C ARG A 169 3.84 3.60 21.48
N ALA A 170 3.66 2.82 22.55
CA ALA A 170 4.02 1.40 22.50
C ALA A 170 3.17 0.64 21.47
N GLY A 171 3.85 -0.19 20.66
CA GLY A 171 3.25 -1.08 19.67
C GLY A 171 2.34 -2.16 20.28
N PRO A 172 1.75 -3.02 19.43
CA PRO A 172 0.81 -4.06 19.84
C PRO A 172 1.43 -5.19 20.68
N GLY A 173 2.69 -5.58 20.42
CA GLY A 173 3.29 -6.70 21.14
C GLY A 173 4.01 -6.33 22.43
N THR A 174 4.45 -7.36 23.15
CA THR A 174 4.93 -7.27 24.55
C THR A 174 6.41 -6.90 24.66
N GLY A 175 7.09 -6.60 23.55
CA GLY A 175 8.53 -6.29 23.48
C GLY A 175 8.81 -4.84 23.09
N THR A 176 10.05 -4.39 23.32
CA THR A 176 10.52 -3.03 23.00
C THR A 176 10.73 -2.78 21.49
N ALA A 177 10.45 -3.77 20.63
CA ALA A 177 10.77 -3.76 19.21
C ALA A 177 9.57 -3.49 18.29
N ASP A 178 8.33 -3.64 18.78
CA ASP A 178 7.15 -3.48 17.92
C ASP A 178 6.79 -2.00 17.79
N SER A 179 6.78 -1.50 16.56
CA SER A 179 6.33 -0.15 16.26
C SER A 179 4.80 -0.05 16.39
N SER A 180 4.32 1.08 16.88
CA SER A 180 2.95 1.52 16.62
C SER A 180 2.91 2.24 15.28
N GLY A 181 1.76 2.26 14.63
CA GLY A 181 1.60 2.95 13.37
C GLY A 181 0.15 3.05 12.92
N LEU A 182 -0.03 3.80 11.85
CA LEU A 182 -1.29 3.94 11.16
C LEU A 182 -1.12 3.65 9.68
N SER A 183 -2.22 3.34 9.01
CA SER A 183 -2.27 3.30 7.56
C SER A 183 -3.44 4.15 7.07
N ILE A 184 -3.25 4.82 5.94
CA ILE A 184 -4.27 5.63 5.27
C ILE A 184 -4.70 4.90 4.00
N GLY A 185 -6.00 4.71 3.80
CA GLY A 185 -6.47 3.86 2.71
C GLY A 185 -7.94 4.02 2.34
N PHE A 186 -8.35 3.16 1.41
CA PHE A 186 -9.73 3.00 0.98
C PHE A 186 -10.14 1.53 1.07
N VAL A 187 -11.40 1.28 1.40
CA VAL A 187 -11.97 -0.07 1.46
C VAL A 187 -13.35 -0.14 0.79
N ALA A 188 -13.63 -1.25 0.14
CA ALA A 188 -14.97 -1.74 -0.15
C ALA A 188 -15.46 -2.59 1.03
N GLN A 189 -16.77 -2.62 1.26
CA GLN A 189 -17.39 -3.38 2.35
C GLN A 189 -17.97 -4.69 1.82
N PRO A 190 -18.05 -5.76 2.65
CA PRO A 190 -17.61 -5.84 4.03
C PRO A 190 -16.11 -6.17 4.16
N TYR A 191 -15.47 -5.55 5.15
CA TYR A 191 -14.03 -5.68 5.42
C TYR A 191 -13.76 -6.18 6.86
N PRO A 192 -12.77 -7.06 7.11
CA PRO A 192 -12.47 -7.54 8.46
C PRO A 192 -11.99 -6.41 9.36
N SER A 193 -12.68 -6.20 10.49
CA SER A 193 -12.47 -5.04 11.39
C SER A 193 -11.14 -5.06 12.15
N TRP A 194 -10.48 -6.21 12.22
CA TRP A 194 -9.20 -6.46 12.89
C TRP A 194 -8.01 -6.43 11.91
N ARG A 195 -8.18 -5.87 10.71
CA ARG A 195 -7.13 -5.78 9.68
C ARG A 195 -6.99 -4.34 9.21
N SER A 196 -5.76 -3.92 8.94
CA SER A 196 -5.48 -2.63 8.30
C SER A 196 -5.91 -2.64 6.82
N PRO A 197 -6.39 -1.50 6.27
CA PRO A 197 -6.68 -1.39 4.85
C PRO A 197 -5.44 -1.72 4.01
N GLY A 198 -5.64 -2.26 2.82
CA GLY A 198 -4.57 -2.70 1.92
C GLY A 198 -4.23 -4.17 2.04
N TRP A 199 -4.48 -4.81 3.19
CA TRP A 199 -4.10 -6.22 3.40
C TRP A 199 -4.98 -7.24 2.70
N GLU A 200 -6.29 -6.97 2.63
CA GLU A 200 -7.29 -7.88 2.07
C GLU A 200 -7.99 -7.31 0.83
N ARG A 201 -8.78 -8.14 0.14
CA ARG A 201 -9.54 -7.78 -1.08
C ARG A 201 -10.36 -6.51 -0.89
N GLY A 202 -10.53 -5.76 -1.97
CA GLY A 202 -11.31 -4.52 -1.94
C GLY A 202 -10.65 -3.39 -1.18
N SER A 203 -9.34 -3.43 -0.91
CA SER A 203 -8.68 -2.38 -0.17
C SER A 203 -7.28 -2.02 -0.68
N LEU A 204 -6.92 -0.75 -0.49
CA LEU A 204 -5.58 -0.25 -0.69
C LEU A 204 -5.19 0.71 0.44
N ALA A 205 -3.89 0.81 0.74
CA ALA A 205 -3.38 1.75 1.74
C ALA A 205 -1.89 2.06 1.60
N VAL A 206 -1.45 3.07 2.35
CA VAL A 206 -0.03 3.38 2.61
C VAL A 206 0.21 3.36 4.11
N PHE A 207 1.29 2.70 4.54
CA PHE A 207 1.61 2.43 5.94
C PHE A 207 2.64 3.42 6.49
N SER A 208 2.48 3.81 7.75
CA SER A 208 3.30 4.85 8.36
C SER A 208 4.69 4.42 8.77
N ASP A 209 4.89 3.14 9.07
CA ASP A 209 6.11 2.62 9.66
C ASP A 209 7.24 2.45 8.63
N ASP A 210 6.90 2.09 7.39
CA ASP A 210 7.87 1.89 6.31
C ASP A 210 7.57 2.71 5.04
N GLY A 211 6.40 3.34 4.93
CA GLY A 211 5.98 4.07 3.74
C GLY A 211 5.60 3.17 2.55
N CYS A 212 5.43 1.86 2.78
CA CYS A 212 5.00 0.92 1.76
C CYS A 212 3.51 1.09 1.44
N ARG A 213 3.17 0.79 0.19
CA ARG A 213 1.78 0.68 -0.27
C ARG A 213 1.34 -0.77 -0.35
N PHE A 214 0.06 -0.99 -0.10
CA PHE A 214 -0.57 -2.29 -0.07
C PHE A 214 -1.84 -2.25 -0.91
N VAL A 215 -2.07 -3.26 -1.74
CA VAL A 215 -3.28 -3.41 -2.56
C VAL A 215 -3.65 -4.89 -2.55
N ASN A 216 -4.60 -5.27 -1.69
CA ASN A 216 -4.92 -6.68 -1.42
C ASN A 216 -3.66 -7.53 -1.21
N ASP A 217 -2.79 -7.09 -0.32
CA ASP A 217 -1.49 -7.69 -0.06
C ASP A 217 -1.31 -7.91 1.44
N SER A 218 -1.43 -9.16 1.88
CA SER A 218 -1.27 -9.55 3.28
C SER A 218 0.18 -9.75 3.71
N TRP A 219 1.15 -9.45 2.83
CA TRP A 219 2.58 -9.63 3.07
C TRP A 219 3.26 -8.28 3.35
N GLY A 220 4.39 -7.98 2.71
CA GLY A 220 5.20 -6.80 3.00
C GLY A 220 4.92 -5.58 2.13
N GLY A 221 3.96 -5.62 1.22
CA GLY A 221 3.62 -4.49 0.36
C GLY A 221 4.73 -4.15 -0.63
N LYS A 222 4.60 -2.99 -1.28
CA LYS A 222 5.59 -2.44 -2.22
C LYS A 222 6.14 -1.12 -1.70
N GLN A 223 7.46 -0.92 -1.81
CA GLN A 223 8.10 0.36 -1.50
C GLN A 223 7.45 1.50 -2.30
N PHE A 224 7.14 2.62 -1.64
CA PHE A 224 6.42 3.71 -2.28
C PHE A 224 6.84 5.12 -1.82
N THR A 225 6.85 5.39 -0.51
CA THR A 225 7.28 6.67 0.09
C THR A 225 8.15 6.39 1.32
N ASP A 226 8.67 7.44 1.94
CA ASP A 226 9.35 7.34 3.23
C ASP A 226 8.35 7.09 4.39
N ALA A 227 8.84 6.52 5.49
CA ALA A 227 8.10 6.39 6.74
C ALA A 227 7.56 7.75 7.24
N PHE A 228 6.44 7.71 7.96
CA PHE A 228 5.75 8.92 8.42
C PHE A 228 6.36 9.41 9.72
N ASN A 229 6.56 10.72 9.81
CA ASN A 229 7.04 11.37 11.01
C ASN A 229 5.88 11.91 11.84
N VAL A 230 6.09 11.99 13.15
CA VAL A 230 5.15 12.72 14.02
C VAL A 230 5.07 14.18 13.53
N ASN A 231 3.82 14.66 13.41
CA ASN A 231 3.37 15.90 12.79
C ASN A 231 3.25 15.92 11.27
N ASP A 232 3.63 14.85 10.55
CA ASP A 232 3.30 14.75 9.14
C ASP A 232 1.79 14.73 8.95
N THR A 233 1.33 15.47 7.95
CA THR A 233 -0.02 15.37 7.40
C THR A 233 0.08 14.72 6.04
N VAL A 234 -0.34 13.46 5.96
CA VAL A 234 -0.33 12.68 4.73
C VAL A 234 -1.73 12.64 4.14
N GLY A 235 -1.83 12.53 2.82
CA GLY A 235 -3.10 12.37 2.13
C GLY A 235 -3.04 11.26 1.10
N LEU A 236 -4.18 10.64 0.86
CA LEU A 236 -4.33 9.62 -0.16
C LEU A 236 -5.57 9.90 -0.99
N GLY A 237 -5.43 9.82 -2.31
CA GLY A 237 -6.55 9.99 -3.21
C GLY A 237 -6.56 9.01 -4.36
N MET A 238 -7.77 8.73 -4.86
CA MET A 238 -8.01 7.94 -6.07
C MET A 238 -8.71 8.81 -7.10
N VAL A 239 -8.24 8.77 -8.35
CA VAL A 239 -8.84 9.47 -9.49
C VAL A 239 -9.38 8.45 -10.48
N PHE A 240 -10.68 8.50 -10.72
CA PHE A 240 -11.40 7.66 -11.67
C PHE A 240 -11.61 8.44 -12.97
N ARG A 241 -11.18 7.87 -14.10
CA ARG A 241 -11.36 8.46 -15.45
C ARG A 241 -11.87 7.44 -16.45
N LEU A 242 -12.56 7.93 -17.48
CA LEU A 242 -12.83 7.13 -18.66
C LEU A 242 -11.51 6.74 -19.35
N PRO A 243 -11.41 5.54 -19.93
CA PRO A 243 -10.25 5.17 -20.72
C PRO A 243 -10.13 6.06 -21.98
N GLU A 244 -8.91 6.45 -22.36
CA GLU A 244 -8.62 7.35 -23.49
C GLU A 244 -9.12 6.82 -24.85
N HIS A 245 -9.31 5.49 -24.96
CA HIS A 245 -9.79 4.82 -26.17
C HIS A 245 -11.06 4.01 -25.90
N LEU A 246 -12.21 4.70 -25.83
CA LEU A 246 -13.53 4.04 -25.85
C LEU A 246 -13.82 3.33 -27.20
N SER A 247 -12.99 3.57 -28.22
CA SER A 247 -13.11 3.12 -29.61
C SER A 247 -12.19 1.94 -29.97
N GLY A 248 -11.97 1.00 -29.04
CA GLY A 248 -11.36 -0.30 -29.36
C GLY A 248 -12.32 -1.19 -30.16
N ALA A 249 -11.77 -1.99 -31.10
CA ALA A 249 -12.53 -2.93 -31.93
C ALA A 249 -13.48 -3.82 -31.10
N PRO A 250 -14.64 -4.23 -31.65
CA PRO A 250 -15.58 -5.11 -30.96
C PRO A 250 -14.89 -6.45 -30.65
N GLY A 251 -14.47 -6.65 -29.40
CA GLY A 251 -13.97 -7.94 -28.94
C GLY A 251 -12.96 -7.95 -27.79
N THR A 252 -12.18 -6.89 -27.55
CA THR A 252 -11.02 -7.02 -26.63
C THR A 252 -10.60 -5.78 -25.80
N ALA A 253 -11.27 -4.63 -25.89
CA ALA A 253 -10.97 -3.50 -24.99
C ALA A 253 -11.70 -3.67 -23.64
N CYS A 254 -10.93 -3.85 -22.56
CA CYS A 254 -11.47 -3.87 -21.20
C CYS A 254 -12.15 -2.52 -20.91
N LYS A 255 -13.48 -2.54 -20.77
CA LYS A 255 -14.32 -1.38 -20.41
C LYS A 255 -14.16 -1.01 -18.93
N ARG A 256 -12.93 -0.88 -18.47
CA ARG A 256 -12.62 -0.55 -17.08
C ARG A 256 -12.18 0.91 -16.99
N LEU A 257 -12.56 1.58 -15.90
CA LEU A 257 -12.09 2.92 -15.60
C LEU A 257 -10.57 2.89 -15.44
N GLN A 258 -9.92 3.96 -15.87
CA GLN A 258 -8.55 4.23 -15.44
C GLN A 258 -8.62 4.74 -14.01
N VAL A 259 -7.87 4.10 -13.10
CA VAL A 259 -7.81 4.48 -11.70
C VAL A 259 -6.35 4.74 -11.32
N ASP A 260 -6.04 6.00 -11.04
CA ASP A 260 -4.74 6.40 -10.51
C ASP A 260 -4.87 6.74 -9.03
N VAL A 261 -3.93 6.28 -8.23
CA VAL A 261 -3.83 6.58 -6.81
C VAL A 261 -2.65 7.51 -6.59
N PHE A 262 -2.82 8.53 -5.76
CA PHE A 262 -1.76 9.48 -5.46
C PHE A 262 -1.68 9.74 -3.96
N PHE A 263 -0.47 10.07 -3.53
CA PHE A 263 -0.12 10.34 -2.15
C PHE A 263 0.45 11.74 -2.01
N THR A 264 0.09 12.38 -0.92
CA THR A 264 0.58 13.70 -0.56
C THR A 264 1.19 13.67 0.83
N ARG A 265 2.19 14.52 1.05
CA ARG A 265 2.78 14.77 2.36
C ARG A 265 2.94 16.27 2.55
N ASN A 266 2.43 16.76 3.67
CA ASN A 266 2.51 18.17 4.07
C ASN A 266 2.03 19.12 2.95
N GLY A 267 0.99 18.70 2.23
CA GLY A 267 0.35 19.43 1.14
C GLY A 267 1.02 19.33 -0.23
N GLN A 268 2.14 18.60 -0.36
CA GLN A 268 2.82 18.34 -1.63
C GLN A 268 2.54 16.93 -2.11
N ARG A 269 2.40 16.74 -3.43
CA ARG A 269 2.30 15.40 -4.01
C ARG A 269 3.68 14.76 -4.03
N GLU A 270 3.80 13.56 -3.49
CA GLU A 270 5.09 12.86 -3.32
C GLU A 270 5.19 11.61 -4.18
N GLY A 271 4.08 10.92 -4.42
CA GLY A 271 4.06 9.73 -5.26
C GLY A 271 2.69 9.43 -5.84
N ASP A 272 2.67 8.57 -6.85
CA ASP A 272 1.45 8.02 -7.44
C ASP A 272 1.69 6.66 -8.09
N TRP A 273 0.60 5.96 -8.38
CA TRP A 273 0.61 4.72 -9.14
C TRP A 273 -0.69 4.48 -9.87
N ASN A 274 -0.60 3.71 -10.94
CA ASN A 274 -1.77 3.17 -11.62
C ASN A 274 -2.24 1.94 -10.84
N LEU A 275 -3.52 1.87 -10.47
CA LEU A 275 -4.09 0.72 -9.75
C LEU A 275 -3.89 -0.60 -10.51
N HIS A 276 -3.75 -0.55 -11.84
CA HIS A 276 -3.62 -1.71 -12.72
C HIS A 276 -2.20 -1.96 -13.21
N GLU A 277 -1.20 -1.39 -12.55
CA GLU A 277 0.19 -1.75 -12.83
C GLU A 277 0.38 -3.28 -12.74
N GLU A 278 1.34 -3.81 -13.50
CA GLU A 278 1.65 -5.24 -13.41
C GLU A 278 2.12 -5.57 -11.98
N ILE A 279 1.47 -6.58 -11.40
CA ILE A 279 1.76 -7.09 -10.06
C ILE A 279 2.38 -8.48 -10.18
N ASP A 280 3.29 -8.81 -9.25
CA ASP A 280 3.83 -10.15 -9.11
C ASP A 280 2.69 -11.15 -8.83
N GLN A 281 2.85 -12.41 -9.22
CA GLN A 281 1.80 -13.45 -9.12
C GLN A 281 1.27 -13.70 -7.69
N GLU A 282 1.98 -13.22 -6.67
CA GLU A 282 1.66 -13.39 -5.25
C GLU A 282 0.81 -12.25 -4.67
N ALA A 283 0.69 -11.11 -5.35
CA ALA A 283 -0.18 -10.02 -4.93
C ALA A 283 -1.65 -10.30 -5.29
N GLY A 284 -2.57 -9.94 -4.40
CA GLY A 284 -3.99 -10.14 -4.62
C GLY A 284 -4.54 -9.27 -5.76
N GLY A 285 -5.70 -9.67 -6.29
CA GLY A 285 -6.40 -8.90 -7.32
C GLY A 285 -6.91 -7.54 -6.82
N VAL A 286 -7.19 -6.65 -7.76
CA VAL A 286 -7.68 -5.27 -7.53
C VAL A 286 -9.21 -5.15 -7.46
N GLU A 287 -9.90 -6.27 -7.28
CA GLU A 287 -11.36 -6.32 -7.11
C GLU A 287 -11.79 -5.37 -5.99
N GLY A 288 -12.87 -4.62 -6.20
CA GLY A 288 -13.39 -3.67 -5.22
C GLY A 288 -12.92 -2.23 -5.43
N LEU A 289 -11.81 -2.02 -6.14
CA LEU A 289 -11.15 -0.71 -6.25
C LEU A 289 -11.32 -0.06 -7.63
N GLU A 290 -11.93 -0.78 -8.57
CA GLU A 290 -11.97 -0.48 -10.01
C GLU A 290 -13.03 0.57 -10.38
N GLY A 291 -13.67 1.18 -9.38
CA GLY A 291 -14.79 2.10 -9.54
C GLY A 291 -16.15 1.42 -9.76
N ASN A 292 -16.25 0.12 -9.45
CA ASN A 292 -17.44 -0.72 -9.51
C ASN A 292 -18.03 -1.09 -8.12
N TYR A 293 -17.46 -0.57 -7.03
CA TYR A 293 -17.94 -0.77 -5.66
C TYR A 293 -17.99 0.55 -4.90
N ASP A 294 -18.83 0.61 -3.86
CA ASP A 294 -18.85 1.74 -2.95
C ASP A 294 -17.54 1.77 -2.14
N LEU A 295 -16.82 2.90 -2.17
CA LEU A 295 -15.52 3.04 -1.51
C LEU A 295 -15.59 3.98 -0.31
N TYR A 296 -15.06 3.49 0.81
CA TYR A 296 -15.02 4.18 2.08
C TYR A 296 -13.59 4.63 2.37
N GLY A 297 -13.43 5.84 2.90
CA GLY A 297 -12.17 6.27 3.49
C GLY A 297 -11.93 5.48 4.77
N ALA A 298 -10.70 5.01 4.95
CA ALA A 298 -10.34 4.10 6.02
C ALA A 298 -8.96 4.40 6.60
N ILE A 299 -8.82 4.12 7.90
CA ILE A 299 -7.56 4.26 8.63
C ILE A 299 -7.32 2.98 9.43
N GLY A 300 -6.19 2.32 9.19
CA GLY A 300 -5.70 1.23 10.03
C GLY A 300 -4.89 1.77 11.20
N LEU A 301 -4.97 1.12 12.34
CA LEU A 301 -4.29 1.53 13.58
C LEU A 301 -3.75 0.31 14.31
N PHE A 302 -2.48 0.37 14.73
CA PHE A 302 -1.82 -0.65 15.54
C PHE A 302 -0.91 -0.02 16.59
N GLY A 303 -0.97 -0.54 17.82
CA GLY A 303 -0.34 0.07 18.98
C GLY A 303 -1.00 1.40 19.40
N GLY A 304 -0.27 2.19 20.21
CA GLY A 304 -0.74 3.49 20.67
C GLY A 304 -0.43 4.60 19.66
N VAL A 305 -1.48 5.18 19.06
CA VAL A 305 -1.38 6.21 18.01
C VAL A 305 -2.29 7.37 18.39
N ASP A 306 -1.85 8.59 18.14
CA ASP A 306 -2.66 9.81 18.23
C ASP A 306 -2.77 10.44 16.84
N PHE A 307 -3.97 10.82 16.39
CA PHE A 307 -4.19 11.25 15.01
C PHE A 307 -5.35 12.24 14.84
N GLU A 308 -5.32 12.96 13.73
CA GLU A 308 -6.44 13.76 13.20
C GLU A 308 -6.73 13.36 11.75
N VAL A 309 -8.00 13.44 11.34
CA VAL A 309 -8.47 13.07 10.01
C VAL A 309 -9.27 14.22 9.41
N CYS A 310 -9.06 14.49 8.13
CA CYS A 310 -9.71 15.56 7.40
C CYS A 310 -10.21 15.10 6.02
N PHE A 311 -11.53 14.89 5.91
CA PHE A 311 -12.23 14.64 4.66
C PHE A 311 -12.73 15.92 3.99
N HIS A 312 -12.84 17.02 4.74
CA HIS A 312 -13.41 18.26 4.23
C HIS A 312 -12.34 19.10 3.49
N PRO A 313 -12.54 19.47 2.20
CA PRO A 313 -11.53 20.15 1.38
C PRO A 313 -10.96 21.45 1.96
N ALA A 314 -11.80 22.23 2.64
CA ALA A 314 -11.38 23.45 3.33
C ALA A 314 -10.29 23.22 4.40
N GLY A 315 -10.06 21.98 4.85
CA GLY A 315 -9.02 21.63 5.82
C GLY A 315 -7.82 20.92 5.24
N TRP A 316 -7.81 20.61 3.95
CA TRP A 316 -6.66 19.95 3.34
C TRP A 316 -5.48 20.90 3.23
N LEU A 317 -4.28 20.39 3.49
CA LEU A 317 -3.04 21.08 3.15
C LEU A 317 -2.80 21.03 1.64
N TRP A 318 -3.06 19.88 1.02
CA TRP A 318 -3.00 19.76 -0.43
C TRP A 318 -4.15 20.54 -1.05
N LYS A 319 -3.82 21.37 -2.03
CA LYS A 319 -4.81 22.06 -2.85
C LYS A 319 -4.84 21.36 -4.21
N PRO A 320 -5.96 20.72 -4.58
CA PRO A 320 -6.14 20.29 -5.96
C PRO A 320 -5.89 21.50 -6.85
N SER A 321 -5.04 21.36 -7.84
CA SER A 321 -4.94 22.35 -8.91
C SER A 321 -6.35 22.51 -9.47
N ASP A 322 -6.89 23.73 -9.50
CA ASP A 322 -8.16 23.99 -10.17
C ASP A 322 -8.03 23.49 -11.61
N GLY A 323 -8.66 22.35 -11.90
CA GLY A 323 -8.59 21.72 -13.20
C GLY A 323 -9.41 22.53 -14.20
N SER A 324 -8.70 23.08 -15.19
CA SER A 324 -9.22 23.41 -16.53
C SER A 324 -9.98 22.27 -17.18
#